data_AF-A0A524M8Z6-F1
#
_entry.id   AF-A0A524M8Z6-F1
#
_cell.length_a   1.000
_cell.length_b   1.000
_cell.length_c   1.000
_cell.angle_alpha   90.00
_cell.angle_beta   90.00
_cell.angle_gamma   90.00
#
_symmetry.space_group_name_H-M   'P 1'
#
loop_
_entity.id
_entity.type
_entity.pdbx_description
1 polymer ?
#
loop_
_entity_poly.entity_id
_entity_poly.type
_entity_poly.pdbx_seq_one_letter_code
_entity_poly.pdbx_strand_id
1 'polypeptide(L)' 'MIETWLEEEEAPYDFEILWRFPFGTKIVEVETTMDFDIYDDIISLWAIDGDDVGGYEKLVFELPSSTSDER' A
#
# COMPACT_ATOMS: atom_id res chain seq x y z
N MET A 1 -7.48 4.52 -8.36
CA MET A 1 -6.24 3.77 -8.62
C MET A 1 -5.06 4.70 -8.46
N ILE A 2 -3.95 4.18 -7.96
CA ILE A 2 -2.64 4.83 -7.88
C ILE A 2 -1.63 3.88 -8.54
N GLU A 3 -0.69 4.43 -9.32
CA GLU A 3 0.40 3.69 -9.94
C GLU A 3 1.70 4.46 -9.77
N THR A 4 2.78 3.75 -9.44
CA THR A 4 4.13 4.31 -9.25
C THR A 4 5.17 3.43 -9.94
N TRP A 5 6.25 4.07 -10.36
CA TRP A 5 7.47 3.41 -10.81
C TRP A 5 8.63 4.00 -10.01
N LEU A 6 9.19 3.19 -9.13
CA LEU A 6 10.34 3.53 -8.31
C LEU A 6 11.59 2.84 -8.86
N GLU A 7 12.77 3.36 -8.52
CA GLU A 7 14.01 2.66 -8.79
C GLU A 7 14.02 1.36 -7.96
N GLU A 8 14.43 0.26 -8.59
CA GLU A 8 14.59 -1.02 -7.90
C GLU A 8 15.87 -0.98 -7.06
N GLU A 9 15.76 -1.30 -5.78
CA GLU A 9 16.87 -1.32 -4.82
C GLU A 9 16.68 -2.40 -3.76
N GLU A 10 17.75 -2.73 -3.04
CA GLU A 10 17.67 -3.60 -1.85
C GLU A 10 17.30 -2.75 -0.63
N ALA A 11 16.33 -3.22 0.15
CA ALA A 11 15.91 -2.58 1.39
C ALA A 11 17.09 -2.48 2.38
N PRO A 12 17.48 -1.27 2.83
CA PRO A 12 18.67 -1.09 3.66
C PRO A 12 18.45 -1.40 5.15
N TYR A 13 17.21 -1.66 5.56
CA TYR A 13 16.78 -2.03 6.90
C TYR A 13 15.32 -2.51 6.88
N ASP A 14 14.87 -3.19 7.93
CA ASP A 14 13.47 -3.58 8.09
C ASP A 14 12.56 -2.35 8.21
N PHE A 15 11.53 -2.24 7.37
CA PHE A 15 10.58 -1.14 7.43
C PHE A 15 9.14 -1.57 7.17
N GLU A 16 8.21 -0.76 7.69
CA GLU A 16 6.78 -0.91 7.50
C GLU A 16 6.19 0.46 7.10
N ILE A 17 5.37 0.45 6.05
CA ILE A 17 4.66 1.60 5.50
C ILE A 17 3.17 1.37 5.68
N LEU A 18 2.51 2.26 6.43
CA LEU A 18 1.07 2.23 6.62
C LEU A 18 0.39 3.27 5.73
N TRP A 19 -0.49 2.84 4.84
CA TRP A 19 -1.37 3.74 4.09
C TRP A 19 -2.79 3.61 4.62
N ARG A 20 -3.33 4.73 5.09
CA ARG A 20 -4.72 4.84 5.54
C ARG A 20 -5.54 5.62 4.53
N PHE A 21 -6.60 5.00 4.05
CA PHE A 21 -7.58 5.61 3.17
C PHE A 21 -8.75 6.19 3.96
N PRO A 22 -9.59 7.04 3.33
CA PRO A 22 -10.84 7.45 3.95
C PRO A 22 -11.69 6.25 4.35
N PHE A 23 -12.37 6.35 5.49
CA PHE A 23 -13.18 5.25 6.02
C PHE A 23 -14.21 4.75 5.00
N GLY A 24 -14.32 3.42 4.87
CA GLY A 24 -15.19 2.77 3.88
C GLY A 24 -14.59 2.65 2.49
N THR A 25 -13.33 3.07 2.30
CA THR A 25 -12.56 2.70 1.11
C THR A 25 -12.34 1.21 1.11
N LYS A 26 -12.50 0.59 -0.05
CA LYS A 26 -12.22 -0.83 -0.26
C LYS A 26 -11.02 -0.99 -1.18
N ILE A 27 -9.95 -1.60 -0.69
CA ILE A 27 -8.81 -1.98 -1.53
C ILE A 27 -9.19 -3.26 -2.30
N VAL A 28 -9.03 -3.23 -3.61
CA VAL A 28 -9.51 -4.26 -4.54
C VAL A 28 -8.37 -5.04 -5.17
N GLU A 29 -7.25 -4.38 -5.46
CA GLU A 29 -6.09 -4.97 -6.12
C GLU A 29 -4.83 -4.26 -5.63
N VAL A 30 -3.77 -5.03 -5.39
CA VAL A 30 -2.44 -4.56 -5.00
C VAL A 30 -1.43 -5.35 -5.82
N GLU A 31 -0.54 -4.65 -6.52
CA GLU A 31 0.62 -5.19 -7.20
C GLU A 31 1.83 -4.42 -6.68
N THR A 32 2.76 -5.13 -6.05
CA THR A 32 3.99 -4.58 -5.47
C THR A 32 4.96 -5.75 -5.26
N THR A 33 6.24 -5.42 -5.12
CA THR A 33 7.31 -6.36 -4.75
C THR A 33 7.37 -6.61 -3.25
N MET A 34 6.82 -5.70 -2.43
CA MET A 34 6.77 -5.82 -0.97
C MET A 34 5.70 -6.79 -0.49
N ASP A 35 5.90 -7.36 0.70
CA ASP A 35 4.82 -8.05 1.40
C ASP A 35 3.80 -7.05 1.94
N PHE A 36 2.54 -7.44 2.04
CA PHE A 36 1.48 -6.57 2.53
C PHE A 36 0.31 -7.31 3.19
N ASP A 37 -0.38 -6.60 4.07
CA ASP A 37 -1.66 -6.99 4.67
C ASP A 37 -2.67 -5.84 4.52
N ILE A 38 -3.93 -6.21 4.29
CA ILE A 38 -5.04 -5.26 4.19
C ILE A 38 -5.95 -5.41 5.42
N TYR A 39 -6.17 -4.30 6.11
CA TYR A 39 -7.05 -4.15 7.27
C TYR A 39 -8.13 -3.09 6.96
N ASP A 40 -9.22 -3.51 6.33
CA ASP A 40 -10.31 -2.62 5.86
C ASP A 40 -9.80 -1.48 4.94
N ASP A 41 -9.85 -0.23 5.41
CA ASP A 41 -9.39 0.97 4.72
C ASP A 41 -7.88 1.26 4.92
N ILE A 42 -7.13 0.31 5.49
CA ILE A 42 -5.69 0.43 5.75
C ILE A 42 -4.94 -0.69 5.04
N ILE A 43 -3.79 -0.36 4.45
CA ILE A 43 -2.80 -1.34 4.00
C ILE A 43 -1.49 -1.11 4.74
N SER A 44 -0.90 -2.20 5.23
CA SER A 44 0.48 -2.25 5.71
C SER A 44 1.32 -2.93 4.64
N LEU A 45 2.39 -2.28 4.20
CA LEU A 45 3.41 -2.84 3.31
C LEU A 45 4.71 -2.93 4.09
N TRP A 46 5.43 -4.03 4.00
CA TRP A 46 6.71 -4.17 4.69
C TRP A 46 7.74 -4.92 3.84
N ALA A 47 9.00 -4.66 4.19
CA ALA A 47 10.15 -5.36 3.66
C ALA A 47 11.15 -5.55 4.80
N ILE A 48 11.90 -6.64 4.75
CA ILE A 48 13.03 -6.88 5.66
C ILE A 48 14.34 -6.46 4.99
N ASP A 49 15.38 -6.24 5.79
CA ASP A 49 16.73 -5.94 5.32
C ASP A 49 17.20 -6.94 4.25
N GLY A 50 17.54 -6.40 3.06
CA GLY A 50 17.97 -7.18 1.89
C GLY A 50 16.87 -7.66 0.94
N ASP A 51 15.59 -7.36 1.18
CA ASP A 51 14.52 -7.60 0.21
C ASP A 51 14.62 -6.65 -1.00
N ASP A 52 14.21 -7.11 -2.18
CA ASP A 52 14.07 -6.27 -3.37
C ASP A 52 12.81 -5.39 -3.25
N VAL A 53 12.99 -4.07 -3.31
CA VAL A 53 11.91 -3.07 -3.20
C VAL A 53 11.91 -2.11 -4.39
N GLY A 54 10.81 -1.38 -4.58
CA GLY A 54 10.63 -0.46 -5.70
C GLY A 54 10.06 -1.13 -6.94
N GLY A 55 10.41 -0.63 -8.12
CA GLY A 55 9.83 -1.11 -9.38
C GLY A 55 8.40 -0.62 -9.60
N TYR A 56 7.59 -1.41 -10.30
CA TYR A 56 6.19 -1.08 -10.58
C TYR A 56 5.30 -1.42 -9.39
N GLU A 57 4.49 -0.44 -8.98
CA GLU A 57 3.46 -0.67 -7.97
C GLU A 57 2.12 -0.12 -8.44
N LYS A 58 1.06 -0.84 -8.09
CA LYS A 58 -0.32 -0.50 -8.43
C LYS A 58 -1.24 -0.79 -7.25
N LEU A 59 -2.11 0.16 -6.96
CA LEU A 59 -3.14 0.02 -5.95
C LEU A 59 -4.50 0.45 -6.51
N VAL A 60 -5.45 -0.47 -6.57
CA VAL A 60 -6.83 -0.22 -7.01
C VAL A 60 -7.74 -0.23 -5.80
N PHE A 61 -8.57 0.80 -5.68
CA PHE A 61 -9.47 0.99 -4.56
C PHE A 61 -10.78 1.64 -5.01
N GLU A 62 -11.85 1.32 -4.30
CA GLU A 62 -13.16 1.94 -4.41
C GLU A 62 -13.34 2.93 -3.26
N LEU A 63 -13.50 4.22 -3.58
CA LEU A 63 -13.79 5.24 -2.57
C LEU A 63 -15.24 5.12 -2.08
N PRO A 64 -15.52 5.46 -0.81
CA PRO A 64 -16.87 5.49 -0.29
C PRO A 64 -17.73 6.54 -1.04
N SER A 65 -19.00 6.24 -1.24
CA SER A 65 -19.95 7.15 -1.92
C SER A 65 -20.33 8.37 -1.08
N SER A 66 -20.09 8.34 0.23
CA SER A 66 -20.23 9.46 1.16
C SER A 66 -19.03 9.51 2.09
N THR A 67 -18.25 10.58 2.02
CA THR A 67 -17.15 10.85 2.94
C THR A 67 -17.69 11.41 4.25
N SER A 68 -17.82 10.55 5.25
CA SER A 68 -17.89 10.97 6.66
C SER A 68 -16.63 10.47 7.32
N ASP A 69 -15.56 11.28 7.24
CA ASP A 69 -14.32 11.00 7.96
C ASP A 69 -14.50 11.46 9.42
N GLU A 70 -15.40 10.77 10.13
CA GLU A 70 -15.69 10.96 11.55
C GLU A 70 -15.23 9.70 12.30
N ARG A 71 -13.93 9.57 12.51
CA ARG A 71 -13.34 8.57 13.41
C ARG A 71 -12.23 9.15 14.25
#